data_AF-A0A7C3AA34-F1
#
_entry.id   AF-A0A7C3AA34-F1
#
_cell.length_a   1.000
_cell.length_b   1.000
_cell.length_c   1.000
_cell.angle_alpha   90.00
_cell.angle_beta   90.00
_cell.angle_gamma   90.00
#
_symmetry.space_group_name_H-M   'P 1'
#
loop_
_entity.id
_entity.type
_entity.pdbx_description
1 polymer ?
#
loop_
_entity_poly.entity_id
_entity_poly.type
_entity_poly.pdbx_seq_one_letter_code
_entity_poly.pdbx_strand_id
1 'polypeptide(L)'
;MDLHGLVYLPEWLLALLVLFGPSIAACALGIGLALWYTRQDSAATQRAETLLRELLGAEAYQQLVSQGYLLVPSPSRPHRTYRIPHRPEMVEVYEEGKLVSKLCIRPVVRVPDADIVLMHKLMIEGNEEQYLRTANHFSPGILRDFRGTM
;
A
#
# COMPACT_ATOMS: atom_id res chain seq x y z
N MET A 1 47.82 -40.74 -27.80
CA MET A 1 47.43 -39.73 -26.80
C MET A 1 46.66 -38.66 -27.56
N ASP A 2 45.37 -38.92 -27.78
CA ASP A 2 44.49 -38.06 -28.55
C ASP A 2 44.17 -36.78 -27.77
N LEU A 3 44.59 -35.65 -28.33
CA LEU A 3 44.41 -34.30 -27.81
C LEU A 3 43.51 -33.50 -28.77
N HIS A 4 42.31 -34.01 -29.08
CA HIS A 4 41.32 -33.27 -29.87
C HIS A 4 39.89 -33.50 -29.36
N GLY A 5 39.65 -33.12 -28.10
CA GLY A 5 38.29 -32.93 -27.56
C GLY A 5 37.72 -31.55 -27.91
N LEU A 6 37.80 -31.14 -29.18
CA LEU A 6 37.16 -29.90 -29.65
C LEU A 6 35.68 -30.19 -29.88
N VAL A 7 34.86 -29.79 -28.90
CA VAL A 7 33.40 -29.86 -28.97
C VAL A 7 32.92 -29.03 -30.16
N TYR A 8 32.59 -29.69 -31.26
CA TYR A 8 32.06 -29.07 -32.46
C TYR A 8 30.61 -28.67 -32.19
N LEU A 9 30.35 -27.38 -31.94
CA LEU A 9 28.99 -26.87 -31.83
C LEU A 9 28.40 -26.80 -33.24
N PRO A 10 27.27 -27.46 -33.51
CA PRO A 10 26.71 -27.48 -34.86
C PRO A 10 26.14 -26.10 -35.24
N GLU A 11 26.23 -25.74 -36.52
CA GLU A 11 25.87 -24.39 -37.02
C GLU A 11 24.42 -23.99 -36.72
N TRP A 12 23.50 -24.96 -36.67
CA TRP A 12 22.11 -24.73 -36.28
C TRP A 12 21.97 -24.20 -34.85
N LEU A 13 22.87 -24.56 -33.93
CA LEU A 13 22.85 -24.10 -32.55
C LEU A 13 23.28 -22.64 -32.44
N LEU A 14 24.25 -22.21 -33.26
CA LEU A 14 24.64 -20.80 -33.35
C LEU A 14 23.51 -19.94 -33.89
N ALA A 15 22.79 -20.42 -34.91
CA ALA A 15 21.62 -19.72 -35.45
C ALA A 15 20.52 -19.54 -34.40
N LEU A 16 20.24 -20.56 -33.58
CA LEU A 16 19.25 -20.47 -32.49
C LEU A 16 19.66 -19.49 -31.39
N LEU A 17 20.94 -19.48 -31.00
CA LEU A 17 21.44 -18.55 -29.98
C LEU A 17 21.35 -17.08 -30.44
N VAL A 18 21.56 -16.79 -31.73
CA VAL A 18 21.44 -15.42 -32.26
C VAL A 18 19.97 -14.99 -32.39
N LEU A 19 19.09 -15.89 -32.86
CA LEU A 19 17.66 -15.58 -33.03
C LEU A 19 16.89 -15.47 -31.71
N PHE A 20 17.18 -16.34 -30.75
CA PHE A 20 16.40 -16.45 -29.51
C PHE A 20 17.16 -15.95 -28.27
N GLY A 21 18.50 -15.95 -28.28
CA GLY A 21 19.31 -15.49 -27.15
C GLY A 21 18.99 -14.08 -26.66
N PRO A 22 18.85 -13.06 -27.54
CA PRO A 22 18.51 -11.70 -27.12
C PRO A 22 17.13 -11.62 -26.45
N SER A 23 16.13 -12.31 -27.01
CA SER A 23 14.78 -12.38 -26.46
C SER A 23 14.74 -13.12 -25.12
N ILE A 24 15.45 -14.23 -25.00
CA ILE A 24 15.57 -14.99 -23.74
C ILE A 24 16.26 -14.13 -22.67
N ALA A 25 17.34 -13.44 -23.01
CA ALA A 25 18.06 -12.55 -22.08
C ALA A 25 17.19 -11.37 -21.63
N ALA A 26 16.47 -10.72 -22.56
CA ALA A 26 15.54 -9.63 -22.24
C ALA A 26 14.39 -10.10 -21.34
N CYS A 27 13.79 -11.25 -21.63
CA CYS A 27 12.77 -11.86 -20.78
C CYS A 27 13.30 -12.21 -19.38
N ALA A 28 14.50 -12.81 -19.30
CA ALA A 28 15.12 -13.14 -18.02
C ALA A 28 15.42 -11.89 -17.17
N LEU A 29 15.90 -10.81 -17.80
CA LEU A 29 16.09 -9.51 -17.15
C LEU A 29 14.77 -8.90 -16.67
N GLY A 30 13.72 -8.91 -17.52
CA GLY A 30 12.40 -8.39 -17.16
C GLY A 30 11.75 -9.15 -16.01
N ILE A 31 11.80 -10.49 -16.04
CA ILE A 31 11.32 -11.35 -14.96
C ILE A 31 12.15 -11.12 -13.69
N GLY A 32 13.48 -11.04 -13.81
CA GLY A 32 14.37 -10.75 -12.69
C GLY A 32 14.04 -9.40 -12.02
N LEU A 33 13.79 -8.36 -12.81
CA LEU A 33 13.41 -7.03 -12.31
C LEU A 33 12.04 -7.06 -11.64
N ALA A 34 11.05 -7.75 -12.23
CA ALA A 34 9.72 -7.90 -11.66
C ALA A 34 9.76 -8.66 -10.33
N LEU A 35 10.52 -9.76 -10.23
CA LEU A 35 10.72 -10.52 -9.00
C LEU A 35 11.47 -9.71 -7.93
N TRP A 36 12.42 -8.88 -8.33
CA TRP A 36 13.13 -7.99 -7.41
C TRP A 36 12.18 -6.92 -6.86
N TYR A 37 11.37 -6.29 -7.71
CA TYR A 37 10.40 -5.27 -7.32
C TYR A 37 9.35 -5.83 -6.35
N THR A 38 8.77 -7.01 -6.63
CA THR A 38 7.78 -7.64 -5.73
C THR A 38 8.37 -8.05 -4.38
N ARG A 39 9.62 -8.52 -4.36
CA ARG A 39 10.33 -8.81 -3.10
C ARG A 39 10.57 -7.55 -2.28
N GLN A 40 10.97 -6.46 -2.91
CA GLN A 40 11.20 -5.20 -2.22
C GLN A 40 9.89 -4.62 -1.65
N ASP A 41 8.79 -4.72 -2.39
CA ASP A 41 7.46 -4.32 -1.93
C ASP A 41 7.00 -5.12 -0.71
N SER A 42 7.27 -6.44 -0.72
CA SER A 42 6.95 -7.33 0.40
C SER A 42 7.74 -6.95 1.66
N ALA A 43 9.03 -6.66 1.52
CA ALA A 43 9.87 -6.23 2.64
C ALA A 43 9.49 -4.83 3.18
N ALA A 44 9.07 -3.91 2.31
CA ALA A 44 8.55 -2.61 2.73
C ALA A 44 7.23 -2.76 3.49
N THR A 45 6.32 -3.59 2.98
CA THR A 45 5.02 -3.87 3.61
C THR A 45 5.19 -4.47 5.01
N GLN A 46 6.08 -5.45 5.16
CA GLN A 46 6.35 -6.06 6.47
C GLN A 46 6.91 -5.06 7.49
N ARG A 47 7.81 -4.17 7.07
CA ARG A 47 8.36 -3.14 7.95
C ARG A 47 7.29 -2.13 8.38
N ALA A 48 6.45 -1.69 7.45
CA ALA A 48 5.34 -0.78 7.73
C ALA A 48 4.33 -1.42 8.72
N GLU A 49 3.99 -2.69 8.52
CA GLU A 49 3.12 -3.44 9.44
C GLU A 49 3.71 -3.57 10.85
N THR A 50 5.02 -3.85 10.95
CA THR A 50 5.71 -3.90 12.24
C THR A 50 5.65 -2.54 12.94
N LEU A 51 5.96 -1.44 12.23
CA LEU A 51 5.88 -0.09 12.77
C LEU A 51 4.47 0.27 13.23
N LEU A 52 3.46 -0.07 12.42
CA LEU A 52 2.05 0.15 12.77
C LEU A 52 1.68 -0.58 14.07
N ARG A 53 2.09 -1.85 14.20
CA ARG A 53 1.83 -2.63 15.42
C ARG A 53 2.54 -2.04 16.64
N GLU A 54 3.78 -1.61 16.49
CA GLU A 54 4.56 -0.99 17.58
C GLU A 54 3.91 0.31 18.08
N LEU A 55 3.43 1.16 17.16
CA LEU A 55 2.84 2.45 17.50
C LEU A 55 1.39 2.36 17.99
N LEU A 56 0.62 1.40 17.51
CA LEU A 56 -0.76 1.18 18.01
C LEU A 56 -0.79 0.41 19.33
N GLY A 57 0.20 -0.44 19.58
CA GLY A 57 0.12 -1.45 20.61
C GLY A 57 -0.78 -2.62 20.20
N ALA A 58 -0.72 -3.72 20.97
CA ALA A 58 -1.36 -4.97 20.61
C ALA A 58 -2.88 -4.87 20.50
N GLU A 59 -3.54 -4.21 21.45
CA GLU A 59 -5.02 -4.14 21.50
C GLU A 59 -5.61 -3.35 20.33
N ALA A 60 -5.10 -2.14 20.08
CA ALA A 60 -5.59 -1.31 18.98
C ALA A 60 -5.26 -1.91 17.61
N TYR A 61 -4.11 -2.59 17.47
CA TYR A 61 -3.79 -3.34 16.26
C TYR A 61 -4.75 -4.51 16.05
N GLN A 62 -5.07 -5.28 17.09
CA GLN A 62 -6.08 -6.35 17.00
C GLN A 62 -7.47 -5.81 16.67
N GLN A 63 -7.84 -4.65 17.20
CA GLN A 63 -9.08 -3.97 16.83
C GLN A 63 -9.08 -3.61 15.34
N LEU A 64 -7.99 -3.00 14.83
CA LEU A 64 -7.86 -2.65 13.42
C LEU A 64 -8.01 -3.88 12.51
N VAL A 65 -7.36 -4.99 12.86
CA VAL A 65 -7.43 -6.23 12.09
C VAL A 65 -8.82 -6.86 12.14
N SER A 66 -9.46 -6.90 13.31
CA SER A 66 -10.76 -7.56 13.51
C SER A 66 -11.93 -6.74 12.98
N GLN A 67 -11.91 -5.42 13.13
CA GLN A 67 -12.99 -4.52 12.73
C GLN A 67 -12.78 -3.95 11.32
N GLY A 68 -11.56 -3.98 10.81
CA GLY A 68 -11.19 -3.38 9.52
C GLY A 68 -11.02 -1.87 9.57
N TYR A 69 -11.05 -1.25 10.76
CA TYR A 69 -10.82 0.18 10.95
C TYR A 69 -10.27 0.49 12.34
N LEU A 70 -9.55 1.61 12.45
CA LEU A 70 -9.08 2.19 13.69
C LEU A 70 -9.95 3.39 14.07
N LEU A 71 -10.40 3.45 15.33
CA LEU A 71 -11.07 4.61 15.89
C LEU A 71 -10.03 5.56 16.49
N VAL A 72 -10.06 6.83 16.07
CA VAL A 72 -9.19 7.88 16.60
C VAL A 72 -10.06 9.05 17.07
N PRO A 73 -10.05 9.40 18.38
CA PRO A 73 -10.79 10.55 18.86
C PRO A 73 -10.17 11.85 18.35
N SER A 74 -11.01 12.86 18.12
CA SER A 74 -10.55 14.21 17.79
C SER A 74 -9.87 14.85 19.01
N PRO A 75 -8.64 15.38 18.89
CA PRO A 75 -8.01 16.14 19.97
C PRO A 75 -8.62 17.54 20.15
N SER A 76 -9.21 18.16 19.12
CA SER A 76 -9.74 19.52 19.21
C SER A 76 -11.26 19.62 19.43
N ARG A 77 -12.03 18.57 19.12
CA ARG A 77 -13.50 18.59 19.21
C ARG A 77 -14.03 17.42 20.04
N PRO A 78 -14.65 17.67 21.20
CA PRO A 78 -15.28 16.61 21.97
C PRO A 78 -16.41 15.96 21.14
N HIS A 79 -16.63 14.66 21.35
CA HIS A 79 -17.64 13.86 20.65
C HIS A 79 -17.45 13.68 19.13
N ARG A 80 -16.30 14.09 18.58
CA ARG A 80 -15.89 13.76 17.21
C ARG A 80 -14.91 12.59 17.22
N THR A 81 -15.13 11.63 16.33
CA THR A 81 -14.26 10.46 16.14
C THR A 81 -14.02 10.21 14.66
N TYR A 82 -12.80 9.79 14.33
CA TYR A 82 -12.40 9.37 13.01
C TYR A 82 -12.36 7.84 12.93
N ARG A 83 -12.91 7.27 11.85
CA ARG A 83 -12.66 5.87 11.48
C ARG A 83 -11.67 5.83 10.33
N ILE A 84 -10.47 5.37 10.63
CA ILE A 84 -9.41 5.16 9.64
C ILE A 84 -9.53 3.72 9.14
N PRO A 85 -9.88 3.48 7.87
CA PRO A 85 -9.99 2.13 7.33
C PRO A 85 -8.61 1.46 7.27
N HIS A 86 -8.58 0.14 7.44
CA HIS A 86 -7.36 -0.65 7.33
C HIS A 86 -6.80 -0.67 5.90
N ARG A 87 -7.70 -0.60 4.89
CA ARG A 87 -7.32 -0.46 3.49
C ARG A 87 -7.32 1.00 3.05
N PRO A 88 -6.68 1.35 1.92
CA PRO A 88 -6.63 2.71 1.38
C PRO A 88 -8.01 3.20 0.90
N GLU A 89 -8.84 3.61 1.85
CA GLU A 89 -10.18 4.17 1.65
C GLU A 89 -10.28 5.54 2.34
N MET A 90 -11.41 6.23 2.15
CA MET A 90 -11.64 7.52 2.79
C MET A 90 -11.85 7.36 4.30
N VAL A 91 -11.26 8.26 5.08
CA VAL A 91 -11.47 8.32 6.53
C VAL A 91 -12.87 8.86 6.81
N GLU A 92 -13.64 8.18 7.64
CA GLU A 92 -14.99 8.59 7.99
C GLU A 92 -14.98 9.44 9.26
N VAL A 93 -15.73 10.54 9.26
CA VAL A 93 -15.85 11.45 10.41
C VAL A 93 -17.22 11.26 11.03
N TYR A 94 -17.22 10.94 12.32
CA TYR A 94 -18.41 10.79 13.13
C TYR A 94 -18.49 11.90 14.16
N GLU A 95 -19.67 12.50 14.31
CA GLU A 95 -20.01 13.41 15.41
C GLU A 95 -21.27 12.89 16.09
N GLU A 96 -21.24 12.76 17.42
CA GLU A 96 -22.35 12.19 18.20
C GLU A 96 -22.83 10.83 17.64
N GLY A 97 -21.90 10.03 17.12
CA GLY A 97 -22.18 8.73 16.51
C GLY A 97 -22.80 8.77 15.10
N LYS A 98 -23.00 9.96 14.50
CA LYS A 98 -23.52 10.12 13.14
C LYS A 98 -22.39 10.40 12.16
N LEU A 99 -22.43 9.75 10.99
CA LEU A 99 -21.50 10.03 9.90
C LEU A 99 -21.78 11.42 9.33
N VAL A 100 -20.83 12.35 9.47
CA VAL A 100 -20.98 13.75 9.04
C VAL A 100 -20.14 14.11 7.80
N SER A 101 -19.04 13.40 7.56
CA SER A 101 -18.16 13.65 6.40
C SER A 101 -17.28 12.44 6.12
N LYS A 102 -16.75 12.35 4.89
CA LYS A 102 -15.58 11.53 4.59
C LYS A 102 -14.43 12.38 4.08
N LEU A 103 -13.23 12.03 4.50
CA LEU A 103 -12.00 12.76 4.25
C LEU A 103 -11.06 11.91 3.39
N CYS A 104 -10.51 12.52 2.35
CA CYS A 104 -9.52 11.89 1.49
C CYS A 104 -8.20 12.66 1.54
N ILE A 105 -7.16 12.01 2.04
CA ILE A 105 -5.76 12.40 1.89
C ILE A 105 -5.04 11.15 1.38
N ARG A 106 -4.26 11.30 0.31
CA ARG A 106 -3.43 10.21 -0.22
C ARG A 106 -2.00 10.67 -0.43
N PRO A 107 -1.01 9.81 -0.17
CA PRO A 107 0.36 10.05 -0.57
C PRO A 107 0.47 10.24 -2.09
N VAL A 108 1.41 11.09 -2.51
CA VAL A 108 1.69 11.34 -3.94
C VAL A 108 2.42 10.16 -4.57
N VAL A 109 3.23 9.45 -3.77
CA VAL A 109 3.96 8.25 -4.17
C VAL A 109 3.32 7.01 -3.57
N ARG A 110 3.50 5.85 -4.21
CA ARG A 110 3.04 4.57 -3.63
C ARG A 110 3.82 4.29 -2.35
N VAL A 111 3.08 4.05 -1.27
CA VAL A 111 3.60 3.61 0.02
C VAL A 111 2.81 2.38 0.49
N PRO A 112 3.34 1.58 1.42
CA PRO A 112 2.59 0.50 2.04
C PRO A 112 1.28 0.97 2.71
N ASP A 113 0.25 0.14 2.67
CA ASP A 113 -1.07 0.48 3.23
C ASP A 113 -1.02 0.80 4.73
N ALA A 114 -0.20 0.07 5.50
CA ALA A 114 0.01 0.32 6.93
C ALA A 114 0.58 1.73 7.21
N ASP A 115 1.44 2.25 6.34
CA ASP A 115 1.96 3.62 6.46
C ASP A 115 0.86 4.66 6.20
N ILE A 116 -0.13 4.35 5.34
CA ILE A 116 -1.29 5.23 5.10
C ILE A 116 -2.16 5.32 6.36
N VAL A 117 -2.45 4.18 7.00
CA VAL A 117 -3.20 4.13 8.26
C VAL A 117 -2.49 4.97 9.33
N LEU A 118 -1.18 4.78 9.47
CA LEU A 118 -0.38 5.48 10.45
C LEU A 118 -0.30 6.99 10.15
N MET A 119 -0.12 7.37 8.88
CA MET A 119 -0.14 8.77 8.44
C MET A 119 -1.42 9.47 8.90
N HIS A 120 -2.60 8.88 8.66
CA HIS A 120 -3.87 9.46 9.09
C HIS A 120 -3.91 9.63 10.61
N LYS A 121 -3.55 8.60 11.38
CA LYS A 121 -3.55 8.66 12.85
C LYS A 121 -2.64 9.78 13.37
N LEU A 122 -1.38 9.78 12.94
CA LEU A 122 -0.39 10.75 13.41
C LEU A 122 -0.75 12.19 13.03
N MET A 123 -1.29 12.41 11.83
CA MET A 123 -1.75 13.75 11.44
C MET A 123 -2.95 14.21 12.27
N ILE A 124 -3.93 13.32 12.52
CA ILE A 124 -5.10 13.65 13.34
C ILE A 124 -4.69 13.96 14.78
N GLU A 125 -3.86 13.11 15.40
CA GLU A 125 -3.46 13.25 16.80
C GLU A 125 -2.49 14.41 17.02
N GLY A 126 -1.54 14.61 16.10
CA GLY A 126 -0.50 15.63 16.23
C GLY A 126 -0.91 17.03 15.77
N ASN A 127 -1.71 17.14 14.71
CA ASN A 127 -2.18 18.43 14.18
C ASN A 127 -3.47 18.26 13.34
N GLU A 128 -4.58 18.07 14.05
CA GLU A 128 -5.89 17.87 13.43
C GLU A 128 -6.31 19.01 12.49
N GLU A 129 -5.97 20.26 12.83
CA GLU A 129 -6.33 21.41 11.99
C GLU A 129 -5.67 21.32 10.62
N GLN A 130 -4.38 20.98 10.57
CA GLN A 130 -3.67 20.78 9.32
C GLN A 130 -4.22 19.59 8.52
N TYR A 131 -4.58 18.51 9.20
CA TYR A 131 -5.23 17.36 8.58
C TYR A 131 -6.53 17.76 7.89
N LEU A 132 -7.40 18.49 8.58
CA LEU A 132 -8.67 18.97 8.03
C LEU A 132 -8.49 19.96 6.88
N ARG A 133 -7.47 20.83 6.92
CA ARG A 133 -7.15 21.74 5.81
C ARG A 133 -6.64 21.01 4.57
N THR A 134 -5.87 19.94 4.77
CA THR A 134 -5.24 19.18 3.68
C THR A 134 -6.23 18.22 3.01
N ALA A 135 -7.22 17.73 3.78
CA ALA A 135 -8.17 16.73 3.29
C ALA A 135 -9.16 17.31 2.28
N ASN A 136 -9.47 16.51 1.26
CA ASN A 136 -10.68 16.71 0.47
C ASN A 136 -11.89 16.24 1.28
N HIS A 137 -12.94 17.06 1.35
CA HIS A 137 -14.15 16.80 2.12
C HIS A 137 -15.29 16.32 1.23
N PHE A 138 -15.90 15.19 1.59
CA PHE A 138 -17.04 14.63 0.88
C PHE A 138 -18.24 14.51 1.81
N SER A 139 -19.37 15.08 1.38
CA SER A 139 -20.63 14.97 2.11
C SER A 139 -21.14 13.51 2.11
N PRO A 140 -21.68 13.00 3.23
CA PRO A 140 -22.17 11.62 3.32
C PRO A 140 -23.21 11.27 2.24
N GLY A 141 -24.02 12.25 1.82
CA GLY A 141 -25.04 12.06 0.78
C GLY A 141 -24.51 11.85 -0.64
N ILE A 142 -23.31 12.36 -0.95
CA ILE A 142 -22.71 12.26 -2.30
C ILE A 142 -22.09 10.88 -2.53
N LEU A 143 -21.62 10.21 -1.47
CA LEU A 143 -20.86 8.96 -1.58
C LEU A 143 -21.72 7.69 -1.64
N ARG A 144 -23.05 7.82 -1.52
CA ARG A 144 -23.98 6.70 -1.69
C ARG A 144 -23.99 6.17 -3.12
N ASP A 145 -23.59 7.00 -4.09
CA ASP A 145 -23.55 6.68 -5.52
C ASP A 145 -22.33 5.80 -5.92
N PHE A 146 -21.20 5.94 -5.22
CA PHE A 146 -19.94 5.29 -5.62
C PHE A 146 -19.75 3.86 -5.06
N ARG A 147 -20.60 3.39 -4.14
CA ARG A 147 -20.53 2.00 -3.62
C ARG A 147 -21.22 0.96 -4.54
N GLY A 148 -21.84 1.39 -5.64
CA GLY A 148 -22.61 0.53 -6.55
C GLY A 148 -21.88 0.09 -7.83
N THR A 149 -20.62 0.47 -8.03
CA THR A 149 -19.91 0.25 -9.31
C THR A 149 -18.54 -0.41 -9.17
N MET A 150 -18.40 -1.39 -8.27
CA MET A 150 -17.27 -2.34 -8.31
C MET A 150 -17.79 -3.77 -8.31
#